data_AF-A0A7L2EUQ2-F1
#
_entry.id   AF-A0A7L2EUQ2-F1
#
_cell.length_a   1.000
_cell.length_b   1.000
_cell.length_c   1.000
_cell.angle_alpha   90.00
_cell.angle_beta   90.00
_cell.angle_gamma   90.00
#
_symmetry.space_group_name_H-M   'P 1'
#
loop_
_entity.id
_entity.type
_entity.pdbx_description
1 polymer ?
#
loop_
_entity_poly.entity_id
_entity_poly.type
_entity_poly.pdbx_seq_one_letter_code
_entity_poly.pdbx_strand_id
1 'polypeptide(L)'
;MKAVAVTFCVLCFQFEALYGVDSCSSCACKNIDQAHVSDAQVMVEFENGNFNFTFPNPKNVSEFSMTLFKGREKKEICAFHLSKERIISKSNVTYCQTQNSSSSTTFILKNLEKKHIDVYTYCLEIFLPPPYIECCLKETYLYVQDKEDCFLLGRVPWIIIGVIIFAISCVCCVVACCLRNKNRNCESNSLEYNSEYMPMAAVNAAKKPRI
;
A
#
# COMPACT_ATOMS: atom_id res chain seq x y z
N MET A 1 -12.39 19.89 37.36
CA MET A 1 -12.33 20.64 36.08
C MET A 1 -10.92 20.94 35.57
N LYS A 2 -9.87 21.02 36.41
CA LYS A 2 -8.51 21.35 35.95
C LYS A 2 -7.77 20.20 35.23
N ALA A 3 -7.99 18.94 35.62
CA ALA A 3 -7.29 17.79 35.02
C ALA A 3 -7.73 17.47 33.57
N VAL A 4 -8.99 17.74 33.23
CA VAL A 4 -9.57 17.46 31.89
C VAL A 4 -9.07 18.46 30.85
N ALA A 5 -8.85 19.72 31.24
CA ALA A 5 -8.28 20.73 30.36
C ALA A 5 -6.81 20.47 30.05
N VAL A 6 -6.06 19.91 31.01
CA VAL A 6 -4.65 19.56 30.83
C VAL A 6 -4.49 18.33 29.94
N THR A 7 -5.33 17.29 30.09
CA THR A 7 -5.30 16.14 29.17
C THR A 7 -5.74 16.51 27.76
N PHE A 8 -6.67 17.46 27.61
CA PHE A 8 -7.07 17.99 26.30
C PHE A 8 -5.93 18.79 25.63
N CYS A 9 -5.20 19.63 26.38
CA CYS A 9 -4.04 20.36 25.83
C CYS A 9 -2.90 19.43 25.44
N VAL A 10 -2.62 18.37 26.21
CA VAL A 10 -1.59 17.38 25.86
C VAL A 10 -1.97 16.60 24.60
N LEU A 11 -3.24 16.26 24.41
CA LEU A 11 -3.71 15.59 23.18
C LEU A 11 -3.66 16.51 21.95
N CYS A 12 -3.95 17.81 22.11
CA CYS A 12 -3.82 18.79 21.02
C CYS A 12 -2.36 19.01 20.59
N PHE A 13 -1.42 19.06 21.54
CA PHE A 13 0.02 19.20 21.23
C PHE A 13 0.61 17.97 20.53
N GLN A 14 0.13 16.76 20.84
CA GLN A 14 0.56 15.54 20.13
C GLN A 14 0.00 15.47 18.70
N PHE A 15 -1.15 16.11 18.43
CA PHE A 15 -1.74 16.21 17.09
C PHE A 15 -1.04 17.25 16.21
N GLU A 16 -0.59 18.38 16.77
CA GLU A 16 0.24 19.35 16.02
C GLU A 16 1.64 18.81 15.72
N ALA A 17 2.23 18.00 16.61
CA ALA A 17 3.51 17.34 16.35
C ALA A 17 3.44 16.27 15.23
N LEU A 18 2.26 15.66 15.00
CA LEU A 18 2.02 14.73 13.89
C LEU A 18 1.69 15.43 12.56
N TYR A 19 1.28 16.70 12.61
CA TYR A 19 1.10 17.58 11.46
C TYR A 19 2.29 18.55 11.30
N GLY A 20 3.49 18.06 11.64
CA GLY A 20 4.73 18.60 11.10
C GLY A 20 4.62 18.65 9.59
N VAL A 21 4.48 19.86 9.09
CA VAL A 21 4.36 20.22 7.68
C VAL A 21 5.56 19.68 6.92
N ASP A 22 5.45 18.48 6.37
CA ASP A 22 6.17 18.11 5.16
C ASP A 22 5.43 18.76 3.99
N SER A 23 5.77 20.02 3.74
CA SER A 23 5.49 20.70 2.49
C SER A 23 6.23 19.99 1.35
N CYS A 24 5.73 18.84 0.91
CA CYS A 24 5.99 18.36 -0.43
C CYS A 24 4.82 18.81 -1.31
N SER A 25 5.07 19.96 -1.93
CA SER A 25 4.24 20.62 -2.92
C SER A 25 3.52 19.64 -3.84
N SER A 26 2.21 19.79 -3.91
CA SER A 26 1.44 19.45 -5.11
C SER A 26 2.07 20.16 -6.32
N CYS A 27 2.83 19.41 -7.11
CA CYS A 27 3.17 19.84 -8.46
C CYS A 27 3.27 18.61 -9.37
N ALA A 28 2.22 18.48 -10.18
CA ALA A 28 2.19 17.92 -11.52
C ALA A 28 2.97 16.62 -11.75
N CYS A 29 2.23 15.56 -12.06
CA CYS A 29 2.72 14.46 -12.88
C CYS A 29 3.17 15.03 -14.25
N LYS A 30 4.38 15.60 -14.31
CA LYS A 30 5.10 15.73 -15.56
C LYS A 30 5.39 14.31 -16.00
N ASN A 31 4.93 13.99 -17.21
CA ASN A 31 5.50 12.92 -18.01
C ASN A 31 7.00 12.91 -17.76
N ILE A 32 7.49 11.85 -17.11
CA ILE A 32 8.92 11.58 -17.06
C ILE A 32 9.31 11.51 -18.51
N ASP A 33 10.10 12.49 -18.94
CA ASP A 33 10.75 12.50 -20.23
C ASP A 33 11.26 11.08 -20.47
N GLN A 34 10.66 10.47 -21.49
CA GLN A 34 11.07 9.21 -22.03
C GLN A 34 12.56 9.35 -22.30
N ALA A 35 13.38 8.81 -21.39
CA ALA A 35 14.81 8.67 -21.62
C ALA A 35 14.90 7.99 -22.98
N HIS A 36 15.49 8.71 -23.94
CA HIS A 36 15.65 8.23 -25.30
C HIS A 36 16.62 7.05 -25.27
N VAL A 37 16.08 5.90 -24.90
CA VAL A 37 16.69 4.60 -25.10
C VAL A 37 16.45 4.32 -26.57
N SER A 38 17.53 4.30 -27.34
CA SER A 38 17.52 4.09 -28.79
C SER A 38 17.05 2.68 -29.22
N ASP A 39 16.60 1.85 -28.29
CA ASP A 39 16.00 0.55 -28.54
C ASP A 39 14.48 0.64 -28.52
N ALA A 40 13.84 -0.07 -29.46
CA ALA A 40 12.38 -0.15 -29.56
C ALA A 40 11.80 -0.76 -28.26
N GLN A 41 11.27 0.10 -27.39
CA GLN A 41 10.54 -0.32 -26.20
C GLN A 41 9.19 -0.91 -26.65
N VAL A 42 9.01 -2.21 -26.50
CA VAL A 42 7.74 -2.88 -26.78
C VAL A 42 6.99 -3.04 -25.46
N MET A 43 5.88 -2.32 -25.31
CA MET A 43 4.95 -2.57 -24.21
C MET A 43 4.10 -3.79 -24.53
N VAL A 44 4.11 -4.78 -23.66
CA VAL A 44 3.32 -6.00 -23.79
C VAL A 44 2.44 -6.12 -22.56
N GLU A 45 1.17 -6.42 -22.77
CA GLU A 45 0.25 -6.71 -21.67
C GLU A 45 0.55 -8.11 -21.12
N PHE A 46 0.68 -8.23 -19.80
CA PHE A 46 0.88 -9.52 -19.14
C PHE A 46 -0.44 -10.28 -19.08
N GLU A 47 -0.61 -11.31 -19.92
CA GLU A 47 -1.74 -12.22 -19.79
C GLU A 47 -1.66 -12.96 -18.45
N ASN A 48 -2.60 -12.66 -17.55
CA ASN A 48 -2.71 -13.25 -16.21
C ASN A 48 -1.43 -13.15 -15.35
N GLY A 49 -0.60 -12.10 -15.56
CA GLY A 49 0.66 -11.93 -14.83
C GLY A 49 1.80 -12.83 -15.31
N ASN A 50 1.62 -13.49 -16.46
CA ASN A 50 2.65 -14.29 -17.12
C ASN A 50 3.25 -13.51 -18.30
N PHE A 51 4.53 -13.77 -18.58
CA PHE A 51 5.22 -13.23 -19.74
C PHE A 51 5.86 -14.34 -20.56
N ASN A 52 5.71 -14.27 -21.87
CA ASN A 52 6.14 -15.31 -22.79
C ASN A 52 7.30 -14.82 -23.65
N PHE A 53 8.48 -15.40 -23.44
CA PHE A 53 9.61 -15.26 -24.36
C PHE A 53 9.52 -16.32 -25.44
N THR A 54 9.02 -15.95 -26.62
CA THR A 54 8.91 -16.86 -27.77
C THR A 54 10.09 -16.67 -28.71
N PHE A 55 10.86 -17.74 -28.93
CA PHE A 55 11.98 -17.76 -29.87
C PHE A 55 11.72 -18.79 -30.98
N PRO A 56 12.03 -18.46 -32.25
CA PRO A 56 11.89 -19.41 -33.34
C PRO A 56 12.89 -20.56 -33.16
N ASN A 57 12.45 -21.78 -33.44
CA ASN A 57 13.35 -22.92 -33.46
C ASN A 57 14.25 -22.84 -34.70
N PRO A 58 15.54 -23.18 -34.57
CA PRO A 58 16.43 -23.22 -35.72
C PRO A 58 15.94 -24.27 -36.72
N LYS A 59 15.87 -23.88 -38.00
CA LYS A 59 15.45 -24.78 -39.08
C LYS A 59 16.62 -25.66 -39.51
N ASN A 60 16.35 -26.91 -39.87
CA ASN A 60 17.35 -27.88 -40.35
C ASN A 60 18.46 -28.19 -39.34
N VAL A 61 18.18 -28.04 -38.06
CA VAL A 61 19.11 -28.34 -36.96
C VAL A 61 18.61 -29.56 -36.21
N SER A 62 19.47 -30.57 -36.05
CA SER A 62 19.12 -31.80 -35.35
C SER A 62 19.36 -31.72 -33.85
N GLU A 63 20.36 -30.93 -33.42
CA GLU A 63 20.68 -30.77 -32.00
C GLU A 63 21.01 -29.31 -31.65
N PHE A 64 20.28 -28.76 -30.69
CA PHE A 64 20.45 -27.40 -30.21
C PHE A 64 20.01 -27.28 -28.75
N SER A 65 20.54 -26.27 -28.07
CA SER A 65 20.08 -25.86 -26.76
C SER A 65 19.71 -24.38 -26.74
N MET A 66 18.65 -24.05 -26.02
CA MET A 66 18.20 -22.70 -25.76
C MET A 66 18.18 -22.48 -24.26
N THR A 67 18.86 -21.44 -23.80
CA THR A 67 18.98 -21.14 -22.38
C THR A 67 18.57 -19.70 -22.12
N LEU A 68 17.74 -19.51 -21.10
CA LEU A 68 17.32 -18.21 -20.62
C LEU A 68 18.02 -17.90 -19.31
N PHE A 69 18.71 -16.78 -19.29
CA PHE A 69 19.43 -16.25 -18.13
C PHE A 69 18.75 -15.00 -17.59
N LYS A 70 18.90 -14.75 -16.29
CA LYS A 70 18.45 -13.52 -15.63
C LYS A 70 19.64 -12.80 -15.01
N GLY A 71 19.65 -11.48 -15.19
CA GLY A 71 20.55 -10.54 -14.54
C GLY A 71 21.95 -10.50 -15.15
N ARG A 72 22.77 -9.57 -14.64
CA ARG A 72 24.14 -9.34 -15.11
C ARG A 72 25.05 -10.55 -14.92
N GLU A 73 24.81 -11.32 -13.86
CA GLU A 73 25.54 -12.56 -13.58
C GLU A 73 25.12 -13.73 -14.46
N LYS A 74 24.15 -13.52 -15.37
CA LYS A 74 23.60 -14.53 -16.29
C LYS A 74 23.22 -15.82 -15.55
N LYS A 75 22.38 -15.70 -14.52
CA LYS A 75 21.90 -16.86 -13.77
C LYS A 75 20.90 -17.65 -14.61
N GLU A 76 21.19 -18.93 -14.87
CA GLU A 76 20.32 -19.83 -15.65
C GLU A 76 18.99 -20.05 -14.94
N ILE A 77 17.88 -19.70 -15.60
CA ILE A 77 16.52 -19.87 -15.05
C ILE A 77 15.73 -20.99 -15.75
N CYS A 78 15.83 -21.07 -17.07
CA CYS A 78 15.27 -22.14 -17.88
C CYS A 78 16.26 -22.56 -18.95
N ALA A 79 16.26 -23.85 -19.27
CA ALA A 79 16.99 -24.40 -20.40
C ALA A 79 16.12 -25.39 -21.16
N PHE A 80 16.28 -25.41 -22.46
CA PHE A 80 15.68 -26.34 -23.39
C PHE A 80 16.80 -26.98 -24.19
N HIS A 81 16.77 -28.30 -24.32
CA HIS A 81 17.75 -29.04 -25.09
C HIS A 81 17.02 -30.03 -25.98
N LEU A 82 17.23 -29.89 -27.29
CA LEU A 82 16.76 -30.81 -28.30
C LEU A 82 17.94 -31.66 -28.76
N SER A 83 17.82 -32.98 -28.61
CA SER A 83 18.67 -33.98 -29.26
C SER A 83 17.82 -34.87 -30.16
N LYS A 84 18.45 -35.56 -31.11
CA LYS A 84 17.78 -36.56 -31.97
C LYS A 84 16.98 -37.60 -31.20
N GLU A 85 17.43 -37.93 -29.99
CA GLU A 85 16.86 -39.00 -29.17
C GLU A 85 15.80 -38.50 -28.17
N ARG A 86 15.87 -37.22 -27.77
CA ARG A 86 15.11 -36.71 -26.63
C ARG A 86 15.00 -35.19 -26.59
N ILE A 87 13.86 -34.75 -26.07
CA ILE A 87 13.58 -33.37 -25.71
C ILE A 87 13.72 -33.23 -24.20
N ILE A 88 14.56 -32.31 -23.73
CA ILE A 88 14.79 -32.07 -22.31
C ILE A 88 14.47 -30.60 -22.03
N SER A 89 13.51 -30.35 -21.13
CA SER A 89 13.29 -29.03 -20.57
C SER A 89 13.70 -29.03 -19.10
N LYS A 90 14.56 -28.09 -18.72
CA LYS A 90 15.03 -27.89 -17.35
C LYS A 90 14.60 -26.52 -16.87
N SER A 91 14.14 -26.46 -15.63
CA SER A 91 13.86 -25.20 -14.94
C SER A 91 14.56 -25.20 -13.61
N ASN A 92 15.38 -24.18 -13.37
CA ASN A 92 16.10 -24.02 -12.10
C ASN A 92 15.30 -23.17 -11.09
N VAL A 93 14.19 -22.56 -11.53
CA VAL A 93 13.36 -21.66 -10.73
C VAL A 93 11.88 -21.99 -10.91
N THR A 94 11.09 -21.84 -9.86
CA THR A 94 9.66 -22.22 -9.87
C THR A 94 8.80 -21.34 -10.80
N TYR A 95 9.24 -20.12 -11.06
CA TYR A 95 8.51 -19.16 -11.89
C TYR A 95 8.78 -19.31 -13.39
N CYS A 96 9.66 -20.23 -13.82
CA CYS A 96 9.99 -20.40 -15.22
C CYS A 96 9.53 -21.77 -15.73
N GLN A 97 8.77 -21.78 -16.82
CA GLN A 97 8.32 -22.99 -17.50
C GLN A 97 8.69 -22.90 -18.98
N THR A 98 9.14 -24.01 -19.55
CA THR A 98 9.40 -24.11 -20.98
C THR A 98 8.24 -24.84 -21.66
N GLN A 99 7.77 -24.31 -22.78
CA GLN A 99 6.85 -24.98 -23.69
C GLN A 99 7.47 -25.00 -25.08
N ASN A 100 7.54 -26.17 -25.69
CA ASN A 100 8.04 -26.31 -27.04
C ASN A 100 6.89 -26.57 -28.03
N SER A 101 7.06 -26.04 -29.23
CA SER A 101 6.26 -26.34 -30.41
C SER A 101 7.22 -26.75 -31.54
N SER A 102 6.68 -27.25 -32.65
CA SER A 102 7.50 -27.62 -33.81
C SER A 102 8.24 -26.42 -34.42
N SER A 103 7.64 -25.24 -34.38
CA SER A 103 8.18 -24.01 -35.00
C SER A 103 8.93 -23.10 -34.04
N SER A 104 8.63 -23.17 -32.74
CA SER A 104 9.13 -22.21 -31.74
C SER A 104 9.19 -22.82 -30.36
N THR A 105 10.04 -22.23 -29.52
CA THR A 105 10.15 -22.56 -28.10
C THR A 105 9.81 -21.32 -27.29
N THR A 106 8.93 -21.48 -26.32
CA THR A 106 8.42 -20.41 -25.47
C THR A 106 8.84 -20.64 -24.03
N PHE A 107 9.54 -19.68 -23.44
CA PHE A 107 9.79 -19.62 -22.01
C PHE A 107 8.74 -18.74 -21.35
N ILE A 108 7.90 -19.36 -20.53
CA ILE A 108 6.80 -18.74 -19.80
C ILE A 108 7.29 -18.39 -18.40
N LEU A 109 7.38 -17.10 -18.10
CA LEU A 109 7.60 -16.61 -16.75
C LEU A 109 6.24 -16.40 -16.08
N LYS A 110 6.01 -17.07 -14.95
CA LYS A 110 4.75 -17.03 -14.20
C LYS A 110 4.86 -16.18 -12.94
N ASN A 111 3.73 -15.61 -12.51
CA ASN A 111 3.64 -14.86 -11.25
C ASN A 111 4.76 -13.81 -11.14
N LEU A 112 4.89 -12.99 -12.18
CA LEU A 112 5.89 -11.93 -12.19
C LEU A 112 5.57 -10.89 -11.10
N GLU A 113 6.62 -10.42 -10.45
CA GLU A 113 6.61 -9.51 -9.31
C GLU A 113 7.77 -8.53 -9.53
N LYS A 114 7.81 -7.44 -8.78
CA LYS A 114 8.89 -6.44 -8.87
C LYS A 114 10.31 -7.02 -8.74
N LYS A 115 10.49 -8.08 -7.94
CA LYS A 115 11.78 -8.80 -7.79
C LYS A 115 12.26 -9.49 -9.07
N HIS A 116 11.37 -9.65 -10.05
CA HIS A 116 11.64 -10.28 -11.34
C HIS A 116 12.05 -9.25 -12.41
N ILE A 117 12.01 -7.95 -12.13
CA ILE A 117 12.52 -6.91 -13.03
C ILE A 117 14.03 -7.07 -13.18
N ASP A 118 14.49 -7.33 -14.39
CA ASP A 118 15.91 -7.47 -14.72
C ASP A 118 16.13 -7.52 -16.24
N VAL A 119 17.40 -7.58 -16.64
CA VAL A 119 17.80 -7.97 -17.99
C VAL A 119 17.73 -9.49 -18.10
N TYR A 120 17.04 -9.97 -19.13
CA TYR A 120 16.98 -11.38 -19.49
C TYR A 120 17.82 -11.61 -20.72
N THR A 121 18.69 -12.61 -20.69
CA THR A 121 19.57 -12.96 -21.80
C THR A 121 19.21 -14.33 -22.32
N TYR A 122 18.85 -14.39 -23.59
CA TYR A 122 18.67 -15.63 -24.32
C TYR A 122 19.98 -16.04 -24.97
N CYS A 123 20.33 -17.32 -24.87
CA CYS A 123 21.42 -17.95 -25.62
C CYS A 123 20.87 -19.13 -26.42
N LEU A 124 21.21 -19.19 -27.71
CA LEU A 124 21.02 -20.35 -28.57
C LEU A 124 22.36 -20.98 -28.92
N GLU A 125 22.52 -22.25 -28.62
CA GLU A 125 23.66 -23.07 -29.02
C GLU A 125 23.21 -24.12 -30.04
N ILE A 126 23.96 -24.26 -31.14
CA ILE A 126 23.69 -25.27 -32.16
C ILE A 126 24.85 -26.25 -32.21
N PHE A 127 24.56 -27.52 -31.92
CA PHE A 127 25.57 -28.59 -31.91
C PHE A 127 25.62 -29.31 -33.25
N LEU A 128 24.46 -29.64 -33.83
CA LEU A 128 24.36 -30.38 -35.08
C LEU A 128 23.29 -29.80 -36.01
N PRO A 129 23.58 -29.58 -37.30
CA PRO A 129 24.83 -29.95 -37.98
C PRO A 129 26.00 -29.00 -37.64
N PRO A 130 27.25 -29.45 -37.75
CA PRO A 130 28.40 -28.56 -37.67
C PRO A 130 28.33 -27.45 -38.73
N PRO A 131 28.95 -26.28 -38.49
CA PRO A 131 29.81 -25.96 -37.35
C PRO A 131 29.04 -25.73 -36.05
N TYR A 132 29.71 -25.96 -34.91
CA TYR A 132 29.15 -25.57 -33.62
C TYR A 132 28.99 -24.05 -33.56
N ILE A 133 27.80 -23.59 -33.19
CA ILE A 133 27.51 -22.17 -32.99
C ILE A 133 27.34 -21.94 -31.50
N GLU A 134 28.27 -21.18 -30.93
CA GLU A 134 28.25 -20.78 -29.53
C GLU A 134 27.34 -19.57 -29.34
N CYS A 135 26.36 -19.71 -28.45
CA CYS A 135 25.45 -18.67 -27.94
C CYS A 135 25.18 -17.48 -28.87
N CYS A 136 24.15 -17.58 -29.72
CA CYS A 136 23.52 -16.39 -30.29
C CYS A 136 22.77 -15.63 -29.19
N LEU A 137 23.36 -14.53 -28.70
CA LEU A 137 22.81 -13.77 -27.57
C LEU A 137 21.72 -12.78 -28.00
N LYS A 138 20.63 -12.75 -27.25
CA LYS A 138 19.62 -11.70 -27.34
C LYS A 138 19.25 -11.23 -25.93
N GLU A 139 19.43 -9.95 -25.67
CA GLU A 139 19.10 -9.35 -24.38
C GLU A 139 17.77 -8.61 -24.47
N THR A 140 16.94 -8.79 -23.45
CA THR A 140 15.66 -8.12 -23.30
C THR A 140 15.53 -7.63 -21.88
N TYR A 141 15.34 -6.33 -21.69
CA TYR A 141 15.00 -5.78 -20.38
C TYR A 141 13.51 -5.94 -20.11
N LEU A 142 13.15 -6.63 -19.03
CA LEU A 142 11.77 -6.85 -18.64
C LEU A 142 11.41 -5.93 -17.46
N TYR A 143 10.50 -4.99 -17.72
CA TYR A 143 9.93 -4.14 -16.68
C TYR A 143 8.52 -4.62 -16.33
N VAL A 144 8.28 -4.88 -15.05
CA VAL A 144 6.99 -5.31 -14.52
C VAL A 144 6.37 -4.10 -13.83
N GLN A 145 5.25 -3.61 -14.35
CA GLN A 145 4.53 -2.50 -13.74
C GLN A 145 3.76 -3.01 -12.50
N ASP A 146 3.97 -2.37 -11.36
CA ASP A 146 3.20 -2.64 -10.16
C ASP A 146 1.72 -2.26 -10.45
N LYS A 147 0.80 -3.22 -10.28
CA LYS A 147 -0.61 -2.87 -10.11
C LYS A 147 -0.69 -2.27 -8.71
N GLU A 148 -0.67 -0.95 -8.62
CA GLU A 148 -0.97 -0.30 -7.36
C GLU A 148 -2.33 -0.82 -6.90
N ASP A 149 -2.35 -1.51 -5.76
CA ASP A 149 -3.57 -2.03 -5.16
C ASP A 149 -4.50 -0.85 -4.88
N CYS A 150 -5.41 -0.59 -5.82
CA CYS A 150 -6.44 0.45 -5.76
C CYS A 150 -7.37 0.26 -4.53
N PHE A 151 -7.18 -0.80 -3.74
CA PHE A 151 -7.77 -0.99 -2.43
C PHE A 151 -7.41 0.10 -1.42
N LEU A 152 -6.21 0.70 -1.50
CA LEU A 152 -5.85 1.82 -0.63
C LEU A 152 -6.64 3.07 -1.02
N LEU A 153 -6.79 3.35 -2.31
CA LEU A 153 -7.52 4.54 -2.79
C LEU A 153 -9.03 4.45 -2.52
N GLY A 154 -9.60 3.24 -2.49
CA GLY A 154 -11.02 3.01 -2.19
C GLY A 154 -11.40 2.99 -0.70
N ARG A 155 -10.53 2.52 0.20
CA ARG A 155 -10.82 2.47 1.66
C ARG A 155 -10.40 3.71 2.42
N VAL A 156 -9.33 4.37 2.01
CA VAL A 156 -8.85 5.62 2.63
C VAL A 156 -9.94 6.70 2.71
N PRO A 157 -10.79 6.96 1.69
CA PRO A 157 -11.84 7.97 1.83
C PRO A 157 -12.87 7.59 2.90
N TRP A 158 -13.19 6.30 3.06
CA TRP A 158 -14.14 5.86 4.08
C TRP A 158 -13.60 6.01 5.51
N ILE A 159 -12.31 5.74 5.69
CA ILE A 159 -11.61 5.95 6.95
C ILE A 159 -11.56 7.45 7.28
N ILE A 160 -11.24 8.30 6.30
CA ILE A 160 -11.22 9.77 6.47
C ILE A 160 -12.61 10.30 6.85
N ILE A 161 -13.67 9.85 6.17
CA ILE A 161 -15.06 10.24 6.49
C ILE A 161 -15.41 9.81 7.93
N GLY A 162 -15.03 8.61 8.35
CA GLY A 162 -15.25 8.13 9.71
C GLY A 162 -14.58 9.00 10.78
N VAL A 163 -13.33 9.41 10.54
CA VAL A 163 -12.57 10.27 11.45
C VAL A 163 -13.19 11.67 11.55
N ILE A 164 -13.67 12.24 10.45
CA ILE A 164 -14.31 13.56 10.43
C ILE A 164 -15.61 13.55 11.25
N ILE A 165 -16.46 12.53 11.07
CA ILE A 165 -17.72 12.40 11.81
C ILE A 165 -17.46 12.24 13.32
N PHE A 166 -16.44 11.46 13.69
CA PHE A 166 -16.05 11.28 15.08
C PHE A 166 -15.58 12.59 15.73
N ALA A 167 -14.74 13.37 15.03
CA ALA A 167 -14.28 14.67 15.51
C ALA A 167 -15.44 15.65 15.73
N ILE A 168 -16.38 15.74 14.79
CA ILE A 168 -17.55 16.63 14.91
C ILE A 168 -18.42 16.21 16.09
N SER A 169 -18.67 14.90 16.27
CA SER A 169 -19.44 14.36 17.39
C SER A 169 -18.81 14.75 18.74
N CYS A 170 -17.49 14.58 18.88
CA CYS A 170 -16.78 14.96 20.10
C CYS A 170 -16.93 16.45 20.43
N VAL A 171 -16.81 17.34 19.44
CA VAL A 171 -17.00 18.80 19.64
C VAL A 171 -18.43 19.10 20.06
N CYS A 172 -19.43 18.51 19.41
CA CYS A 172 -20.84 18.68 19.76
C CYS A 172 -21.15 18.19 21.18
N CYS A 173 -20.58 17.05 21.61
CA CYS A 173 -20.71 16.54 22.96
C CYS A 173 -20.14 17.51 24.00
N VAL A 174 -18.97 18.10 23.75
CA VAL A 174 -18.38 19.08 24.67
C VAL A 174 -19.26 20.32 24.81
N VAL A 175 -19.78 20.86 23.70
CA VAL A 175 -20.67 22.04 23.74
C VAL A 175 -21.97 21.73 24.49
N ALA A 176 -22.59 20.58 24.23
CA ALA A 176 -23.81 20.17 24.93
C ALA A 176 -23.57 19.97 26.45
N CYS A 177 -22.44 19.36 26.82
CA CYS A 177 -22.04 19.23 28.22
C CYS A 177 -21.78 20.59 28.88
N CYS A 178 -21.13 21.53 28.18
CA CYS A 178 -20.89 22.88 28.68
C CYS A 178 -22.19 23.67 28.89
N LEU A 179 -23.13 23.61 27.94
CA LEU A 179 -24.43 24.26 28.05
C LEU A 179 -25.27 23.69 29.21
N ARG A 180 -25.27 22.36 29.37
CA ARG A 180 -26.00 21.69 30.45
C ARG A 180 -25.41 21.99 31.82
N ASN A 181 -24.08 22.13 31.91
CA ASN A 181 -23.40 22.55 33.14
C ASN A 181 -23.71 24.02 33.48
N LYS A 182 -23.78 24.90 32.48
CA LYS A 182 -24.16 26.30 32.67
C LYS A 182 -25.62 26.45 33.16
N ASN A 183 -26.56 25.66 32.62
CA ASN A 183 -27.94 25.67 33.12
C ASN A 183 -28.06 25.16 34.56
N ARG A 184 -27.30 24.13 34.96
CA ARG A 184 -27.29 23.63 36.34
C ARG A 184 -26.74 24.65 37.35
N ASN A 185 -25.73 25.42 36.96
CA ASN A 185 -25.21 26.51 37.80
C ASN A 185 -26.17 27.72 37.89
N CYS A 186 -27.05 27.93 36.90
CA CYS A 186 -28.09 28.95 37.01
C CYS A 186 -29.23 28.51 37.94
N GLU A 187 -29.57 27.22 37.97
CA GLU A 187 -30.63 26.66 38.81
C GLU A 187 -30.22 26.54 40.30
N SER A 188 -28.93 26.36 40.58
CA SER A 188 -28.43 26.28 41.97
C SER A 188 -28.25 27.64 42.66
N ASN A 189 -28.17 28.75 41.92
CA ASN A 189 -27.97 30.09 42.50
C ASN A 189 -29.28 30.84 42.81
N SER A 190 -30.45 30.26 42.48
CA SER A 190 -31.76 30.86 42.79
C SER A 190 -32.45 30.28 44.03
N LEU A 191 -31.83 29.32 44.71
CA LEU A 191 -32.43 28.62 45.87
C LEU A 191 -31.62 28.82 47.16
N GLU A 192 -31.02 30.00 47.31
CA GLU A 192 -30.42 30.45 48.57
C GLU A 192 -30.79 31.92 48.82
N TYR A 193 -32.08 32.18 48.88
CA TYR A 193 -32.64 33.43 49.40
C TYR A 193 -33.95 33.08 50.12
N ASN A 194 -34.02 33.37 51.42
CA ASN A 194 -35.15 33.17 52.35
C ASN A 194 -35.10 31.95 53.31
N SER A 195 -34.04 31.81 54.11
CA SER A 195 -34.15 31.08 55.38
C SER A 195 -33.49 31.80 56.56
N GLU A 196 -33.60 33.14 56.61
CA GLU A 196 -33.39 33.87 57.87
C GLU A 196 -34.71 33.87 58.66
N TYR A 197 -35.06 32.71 59.20
CA TYR A 197 -36.09 32.58 60.23
C TYR A 197 -35.43 32.84 61.59
N MET A 198 -35.57 34.06 62.12
CA MET A 198 -35.09 34.39 63.48
C MET A 198 -35.98 33.72 64.54
N PRO A 199 -35.43 32.99 65.51
CA PRO A 199 -36.19 32.53 66.68
C PRO A 199 -36.45 33.72 67.59
N MET A 200 -37.70 34.18 67.68
CA MET A 200 -38.11 35.14 68.71
C MET A 200 -38.12 34.42 70.07
N ALA A 201 -37.31 34.92 70.99
CA ALA A 201 -37.15 34.39 72.35
C ALA A 201 -38.49 34.32 73.10
N ALA A 202 -38.72 33.22 73.81
CA ALA A 202 -39.90 33.02 74.64
C ALA A 202 -39.94 34.06 75.78
N VAL A 203 -40.97 34.90 75.78
CA VAL A 203 -41.23 35.86 76.86
C VAL A 203 -41.91 35.12 78.01
N ASN A 204 -41.28 35.15 79.19
CA ASN A 204 -41.82 34.57 80.41
C ASN A 204 -43.11 35.31 80.82
N ALA A 205 -44.22 34.58 80.95
CA ALA A 205 -45.50 35.13 81.40
C ALA A 205 -45.37 35.75 82.81
N ALA A 206 -45.72 37.02 82.94
CA ALA A 206 -45.70 37.76 84.20
C ALA A 206 -46.84 37.31 85.14
N LYS A 207 -46.54 37.26 86.45
CA LYS A 207 -47.43 36.92 87.57
C LYS A 207 -48.67 37.83 87.64
N LYS A 208 -49.85 37.24 87.84
CA LYS A 208 -51.09 37.95 88.18
C LYS A 208 -50.98 38.65 89.55
N PRO A 209 -51.42 39.90 89.69
CA PRO A 209 -51.61 40.53 91.00
C PRO A 209 -52.91 40.03 91.66
N ARG A 210 -52.87 39.84 92.98
CA ARG A 210 -54.03 39.62 93.84
C ARG A 210 -54.76 40.94 94.07
N ILE A 211 -56.08 40.93 93.85
CA ILE A 211 -57.07 41.72 94.58
C ILE A 211 -58.23 40.78 94.84
#